data_AF-A0AAU6FA11-F1
#
_entry.id   AF-A0AAU6FA11-F1
#
_cell.length_a   1.000
_cell.length_b   1.000
_cell.length_c   1.000
_cell.angle_alpha   90.00
_cell.angle_beta   90.00
_cell.angle_gamma   90.00
#
_symmetry.space_group_name_H-M   'P 1'
#
loop_
_entity.id
_entity.type
_entity.pdbx_description
1 polymer ?
#
loop_
_entity_poly.entity_id
_entity_poly.type
_entity_poly.pdbx_seq_one_letter_code
_entity_poly.pdbx_strand_id
1 'polypeptide(L)'
;MDPIAPESAGEVFLTAEEYEAVHAAVRTVAGAWGSGQPRTLNALLEQWNELVHEVEEGYGWSAPELSNDLGCRTALAQIWRLLPPRVRAIRQPELDEIDRRFHATTVGWPGRDGQEGQWWLRRVPQRLEAETAQGSTHGWPMGWDVMTFPKPESVEITHCNAAELSASISPGMKATAG
;
A
#
# COMPACT_ATOMS: atom_id res chain seq x y z
N MET A 1 39.59 3.98 35.08
CA MET A 1 39.06 3.69 33.73
C MET A 1 37.77 2.93 33.97
N ASP A 2 36.66 3.66 34.05
CA ASP A 2 35.34 3.07 34.19
C ASP A 2 34.88 2.54 32.82
N PRO A 3 34.21 1.38 32.76
CA PRO A 3 33.61 0.91 31.53
C PRO A 3 32.33 1.72 31.29
N ILE A 4 32.26 2.38 30.13
CA ILE A 4 31.01 2.96 29.61
C ILE A 4 30.06 1.77 29.36
N ALA A 5 29.05 1.64 30.22
CA ALA A 5 27.94 0.75 29.94
C ALA A 5 27.24 1.23 28.66
N PRO A 6 26.87 0.34 27.72
CA PRO A 6 26.05 0.74 26.60
C PRO A 6 24.70 1.23 27.17
N GLU A 7 24.37 2.49 26.92
CA GLU A 7 23.02 3.01 27.10
C GLU A 7 22.06 2.02 26.45
N SER A 8 21.20 1.41 27.25
CA SER A 8 20.15 0.53 26.74
C SER A 8 19.37 1.30 25.69
N ALA A 9 19.33 0.80 24.46
CA ALA A 9 18.42 1.29 23.44
C ALA A 9 17.02 1.36 24.06
N GLY A 10 16.58 2.58 24.37
CA GLY A 10 15.36 2.81 25.14
C GLY A 10 14.19 2.24 24.38
N GLU A 11 13.68 1.10 24.83
CA GLU A 11 12.47 0.51 24.32
C GLU A 11 11.35 1.53 24.50
N VAL A 12 10.85 2.07 23.39
CA VAL A 12 9.92 3.20 23.41
C VAL A 12 8.52 2.68 23.72
N PHE A 13 8.23 2.56 25.01
CA PHE A 13 6.88 2.20 25.47
C PHE A 13 5.96 3.43 25.46
N LEU A 14 4.77 3.25 24.88
CA LEU A 14 3.68 4.22 24.99
C LEU A 14 3.08 4.17 26.39
N THR A 15 2.66 5.32 26.91
CA THR A 15 1.86 5.36 28.14
C THR A 15 0.46 4.79 27.90
N ALA A 16 -0.24 4.44 28.98
CA ALA A 16 -1.65 4.00 28.87
C ALA A 16 -2.54 5.07 28.23
N GLU A 17 -2.30 6.36 28.54
CA GLU A 17 -3.02 7.49 27.94
C GLU A 17 -2.74 7.60 26.44
N GLU A 18 -1.49 7.41 26.00
CA GLU A 18 -1.13 7.40 24.59
C GLU A 18 -1.76 6.22 23.84
N TYR A 19 -1.80 5.03 24.47
CA TYR A 19 -2.51 3.87 23.92
C TYR A 19 -4.00 4.15 23.74
N GLU A 20 -4.68 4.68 24.77
CA GLU A 20 -6.09 5.03 24.69
C GLU A 20 -6.36 6.11 23.64
N ALA A 21 -5.48 7.11 23.52
CA ALA A 21 -5.58 8.13 22.49
C ALA A 21 -5.46 7.54 21.07
N VAL A 22 -4.55 6.57 20.85
CA VAL A 22 -4.46 5.82 19.59
C VAL A 22 -5.76 5.06 19.31
N HIS A 23 -6.27 4.31 20.29
CA HIS A 23 -7.52 3.56 20.13
C HIS A 23 -8.73 4.48 19.86
N ALA A 24 -8.80 5.65 20.52
CA ALA A 24 -9.82 6.65 20.27
C ALA A 24 -9.73 7.20 18.83
N ALA A 25 -8.54 7.62 18.40
CA ALA A 25 -8.31 8.13 17.05
C ALA A 25 -8.70 7.11 15.97
N VAL A 26 -8.31 5.85 16.15
CA VAL A 26 -8.66 4.78 15.21
C VAL A 26 -10.17 4.54 15.19
N ARG A 27 -10.85 4.50 16.35
CA ARG A 27 -12.32 4.35 16.40
C ARG A 27 -13.05 5.51 15.71
N THR A 28 -12.56 6.74 15.86
CA THR A 28 -13.14 7.92 15.21
C THR A 28 -13.12 7.78 13.68
N VAL A 29 -12.07 7.22 13.10
CA VAL A 29 -11.92 7.08 11.65
C VAL A 29 -12.53 5.78 11.12
N ALA A 30 -12.24 4.65 11.76
CA ALA A 30 -12.70 3.32 11.36
C ALA A 30 -14.19 3.09 11.65
N GLY A 31 -14.82 3.83 12.57
CA GLY A 31 -16.26 3.77 12.80
C GLY A 31 -17.10 4.15 11.56
N ALA A 32 -16.51 4.82 10.58
CA ALA A 32 -17.14 5.13 9.30
C ALA A 32 -17.06 3.98 8.27
N TRP A 33 -16.29 2.93 8.56
CA TRP A 33 -16.01 1.83 7.64
C TRP A 33 -16.82 0.61 8.08
N GLY A 34 -17.89 0.30 7.35
CA GLY A 34 -18.93 -0.67 7.73
C GLY A 34 -18.52 -2.14 7.84
N SER A 35 -17.23 -2.48 7.94
CA SER A 35 -16.73 -3.86 7.92
C SER A 35 -16.71 -4.57 9.28
N GLY A 36 -17.05 -3.91 10.39
CA GLY A 36 -17.21 -4.53 11.72
C GLY A 36 -15.95 -5.11 12.38
N GLN A 37 -14.82 -5.21 11.67
CA GLN A 37 -13.53 -5.64 12.20
C GLN A 37 -12.80 -4.48 12.89
N PRO A 38 -12.32 -4.65 14.13
CA PRO A 38 -11.47 -3.66 14.79
C PRO A 38 -10.18 -3.46 13.98
N ARG A 39 -10.04 -2.29 13.35
CA ARG A 39 -8.76 -1.87 12.76
C ARG A 39 -7.88 -1.32 13.89
N THR A 40 -6.59 -1.60 13.85
CA THR A 40 -5.58 -0.97 14.72
C THR A 40 -4.69 -0.06 13.89
N LEU A 41 -3.95 0.85 14.53
CA LEU A 41 -2.97 1.68 13.82
C LEU A 41 -1.92 0.82 13.10
N ASN A 42 -1.43 -0.24 13.77
CA ASN A 42 -0.45 -1.17 13.20
C ASN A 42 -1.01 -1.90 11.98
N ALA A 43 -2.26 -2.40 12.05
CA ALA A 43 -2.88 -3.09 10.91
C ALA A 43 -3.06 -2.17 9.69
N LEU A 44 -3.26 -0.87 9.90
CA LEU A 44 -3.32 0.09 8.79
C LEU A 44 -1.94 0.40 8.20
N LEU A 45 -0.90 0.48 9.02
CA LEU A 45 0.48 0.61 8.55
C LEU A 45 0.94 -0.63 7.79
N GLU A 46 0.62 -1.82 8.32
CA GLU A 46 0.88 -3.11 7.66
C GLU A 46 0.16 -3.20 6.32
N GLN A 47 -1.15 -2.92 6.27
CA GLN A 47 -1.90 -2.89 5.01
C GLN A 47 -1.32 -1.88 4.02
N TRP A 48 -0.88 -0.70 4.48
CA TRP A 48 -0.24 0.27 3.60
C TRP A 48 1.08 -0.27 3.04
N ASN A 49 1.91 -0.88 3.90
CA ASN A 49 3.17 -1.48 3.49
C ASN A 49 2.99 -2.66 2.52
N GLU A 50 1.98 -3.51 2.74
CA GLU A 50 1.62 -4.63 1.84
C GLU A 50 1.19 -4.11 0.47
N LEU A 51 0.31 -3.11 0.42
CA LEU A 51 -0.08 -2.49 -0.86
C LEU A 51 1.12 -1.88 -1.59
N VAL A 52 2.04 -1.21 -0.88
CA VAL A 52 3.26 -0.68 -1.49
C VAL A 52 4.13 -1.80 -2.04
N HIS A 53 4.21 -2.94 -1.36
CA HIS A 53 4.93 -4.10 -1.85
C HIS A 53 4.30 -4.67 -3.14
N GLU A 54 2.96 -4.80 -3.20
CA GLU A 54 2.27 -5.21 -4.43
C GLU A 54 2.53 -4.24 -5.61
N VAL A 55 2.55 -2.94 -5.32
CA VAL A 55 2.85 -1.90 -6.32
C VAL A 55 4.31 -1.96 -6.80
N GLU A 56 5.25 -2.35 -5.94
CA GLU A 56 6.66 -2.55 -6.30
C GLU A 56 6.88 -3.75 -7.23
N GLU A 57 6.18 -4.86 -6.97
CA GLU A 57 6.29 -6.09 -7.76
C GLU A 57 5.61 -5.96 -9.13
N GLY A 58 4.49 -5.22 -9.16
CA GLY A 58 3.65 -5.05 -10.34
C GLY A 58 2.20 -5.19 -9.93
N TYR A 59 1.46 -4.09 -9.92
CA TYR A 59 0.09 -4.11 -9.43
C TYR A 59 -0.82 -4.83 -10.43
N GLY A 60 -1.38 -5.97 -10.03
CA GLY A 60 -2.16 -6.85 -10.91
C GLY A 60 -3.67 -6.62 -10.90
N TRP A 61 -4.15 -5.69 -10.09
CA TRP A 61 -5.57 -5.34 -10.05
C TRP A 61 -5.90 -4.10 -10.87
N SER A 62 -7.19 -3.80 -10.91
CA SER A 62 -7.80 -2.72 -11.67
C SER A 62 -7.75 -1.37 -10.92
N ALA A 63 -7.93 -0.26 -11.63
CA ALA A 63 -7.82 1.10 -11.08
C ALA A 63 -8.84 1.43 -9.97
N PRO A 64 -10.12 1.00 -10.05
CA PRO A 64 -11.07 1.08 -8.93
C PRO A 64 -10.60 0.30 -7.70
N GLU A 65 -10.01 -0.90 -7.85
CA GLU A 65 -9.50 -1.68 -6.72
C GLU A 65 -8.30 -0.97 -6.09
N LEU A 66 -7.38 -0.41 -6.89
CA LEU A 66 -6.30 0.43 -6.34
C LEU A 66 -6.85 1.61 -5.54
N SER A 67 -7.89 2.26 -6.06
CA SER A 67 -8.54 3.39 -5.37
C SER A 67 -9.16 2.96 -4.03
N ASN A 68 -9.71 1.75 -3.97
CA ASN A 68 -10.21 1.15 -2.73
C ASN A 68 -9.08 0.84 -1.75
N ASP A 69 -7.98 0.23 -2.22
CA ASP A 69 -6.87 -0.19 -1.38
C ASP A 69 -6.09 1.00 -0.82
N LEU A 70 -5.96 2.08 -1.60
CA LEU A 70 -5.46 3.39 -1.15
C LEU A 70 -6.30 4.02 -0.04
N GLY A 71 -7.50 3.51 0.22
CA GLY A 71 -8.30 3.89 1.38
C GLY A 71 -7.53 3.75 2.69
N CYS A 72 -6.67 2.74 2.83
CA CYS A 72 -5.88 2.54 4.05
C CYS A 72 -4.99 3.75 4.36
N ARG A 73 -4.36 4.32 3.33
CA ARG A 73 -3.53 5.52 3.44
C ARG A 73 -4.33 6.78 3.73
N THR A 74 -5.56 6.84 3.21
CA THR A 74 -6.53 7.89 3.55
C THR A 74 -6.94 7.82 5.02
N ALA A 75 -7.21 6.63 5.55
CA ALA A 75 -7.50 6.42 6.96
C ALA A 75 -6.31 6.82 7.85
N LEU A 76 -5.09 6.38 7.48
CA LEU A 76 -3.86 6.78 8.16
C LEU A 76 -3.71 8.30 8.22
N ALA A 77 -3.94 9.01 7.11
CA ALA A 77 -3.85 10.47 7.07
C ALA A 77 -4.82 11.17 8.05
N GLN A 78 -6.03 10.63 8.21
CA GLN A 78 -7.02 11.15 9.15
C GLN A 78 -6.63 10.85 10.59
N ILE A 79 -6.23 9.61 10.88
CA ILE A 79 -5.78 9.18 12.21
C ILE A 79 -4.57 9.99 12.65
N TRP A 80 -3.60 10.22 11.75
CA TRP A 80 -2.38 10.97 12.06
C TRP A 80 -2.69 12.36 12.63
N ARG A 81 -3.74 13.04 12.15
CA ARG A 81 -4.14 14.36 12.66
C ARG A 81 -4.65 14.33 14.10
N LEU A 82 -5.12 13.17 14.57
CA LEU A 82 -5.69 12.97 15.89
C LEU A 82 -4.67 12.37 16.88
N LEU A 83 -3.52 11.88 16.40
CA LEU A 83 -2.52 11.24 17.24
C LEU A 83 -1.78 12.25 18.13
N PRO A 84 -1.48 11.88 19.40
CA PRO A 84 -0.58 12.66 20.25
C PRO A 84 0.75 12.96 19.54
N PRO A 85 1.35 14.15 19.71
CA PRO A 85 2.60 14.53 19.04
C PRO A 85 3.74 13.53 19.23
N ARG A 86 3.87 12.94 20.43
CA ARG A 86 4.90 11.94 20.73
C ARG A 86 4.67 10.63 19.95
N VAL A 87 3.44 10.13 19.92
CA VAL A 87 3.08 8.93 19.14
C VAL A 87 3.38 9.16 17.65
N ARG A 88 3.02 10.33 17.11
CA ARG A 88 3.38 10.71 15.74
C ARG A 88 4.89 10.67 15.53
N ALA A 89 5.66 11.33 16.39
CA ALA A 89 7.11 11.38 16.24
C ALA A 89 7.77 9.99 16.25
N ILE A 90 7.24 9.05 17.05
CA ILE A 90 7.71 7.67 17.11
C ILE A 90 7.40 6.91 15.80
N ARG A 91 6.21 7.12 15.24
CA ARG A 91 5.71 6.38 14.07
C ARG A 91 5.98 7.04 12.72
N GLN A 92 6.39 8.31 12.72
CA GLN A 92 6.64 9.07 11.50
C GLN A 92 7.70 8.43 10.60
N PRO A 93 8.85 7.93 11.12
CA PRO A 93 9.86 7.32 10.25
C PRO A 93 9.35 6.08 9.50
N GLU A 94 8.49 5.29 10.14
CA GLU A 94 7.86 4.11 9.53
C GLU A 94 6.91 4.52 8.39
N LEU A 95 6.04 5.50 8.63
CA LEU A 95 5.13 6.00 7.60
C LEU A 95 5.87 6.67 6.44
N ASP A 96 6.90 7.46 6.74
CA ASP A 96 7.71 8.17 5.73
C ASP A 96 8.43 7.20 4.80
N GLU A 97 8.95 6.09 5.33
CA GLU A 97 9.61 5.08 4.52
C GLU A 97 8.64 4.38 3.56
N ILE A 98 7.43 4.03 4.04
CA ILE A 98 6.40 3.42 3.18
C ILE A 98 5.95 4.44 2.10
N ASP A 99 5.72 5.70 2.48
CA ASP A 99 5.34 6.76 1.55
C ASP A 99 6.43 7.03 0.49
N ARG A 100 7.71 7.01 0.89
CA ARG A 100 8.87 7.17 -0.01
C ARG A 100 8.93 6.06 -1.05
N ARG A 101 8.73 4.81 -0.63
CA ARG A 101 8.69 3.63 -1.52
C ARG A 101 7.56 3.73 -2.52
N PHE A 102 6.34 4.03 -2.06
CA PHE A 102 5.20 4.24 -2.94
C PHE A 102 5.45 5.36 -3.95
N HIS A 103 6.03 6.48 -3.51
CA HIS A 103 6.40 7.57 -4.41
C HIS A 103 7.38 7.15 -5.51
N ALA A 104 8.37 6.33 -5.18
CA ALA A 104 9.41 5.87 -6.10
C ALA A 104 8.86 4.93 -7.18
N THR A 105 7.85 4.12 -6.86
CA THR A 105 7.27 3.10 -7.76
C THR A 105 5.97 3.51 -8.44
N THR A 106 5.58 4.77 -8.30
CA THR A 106 4.40 5.31 -8.95
C THR A 106 4.71 6.60 -9.69
N VAL A 107 3.85 6.99 -10.63
CA VAL A 107 3.93 8.24 -11.39
C VAL A 107 2.72 9.11 -11.08
N GLY A 108 2.92 10.43 -11.01
CA GLY A 108 1.83 11.37 -10.80
C GLY A 108 0.88 11.43 -12.00
N TRP A 109 -0.39 11.72 -11.76
CA TRP A 109 -1.33 12.00 -12.83
C TRP A 109 -0.89 13.25 -13.61
N PRO A 110 -0.87 13.22 -14.95
CA PRO A 110 -0.53 14.38 -15.76
C PRO A 110 -1.38 15.60 -15.39
N GLY A 111 -0.73 16.72 -15.07
CA GLY A 111 -1.40 17.98 -14.72
C GLY A 111 -2.08 18.01 -13.35
N ARG A 112 -1.87 17.02 -12.48
CA ARG A 112 -2.43 16.97 -11.10
C ARG A 112 -1.41 16.58 -10.02
N ASP A 113 -0.14 16.53 -10.38
CA ASP A 113 1.00 16.19 -9.52
C ASP A 113 1.24 17.20 -8.37
N GLY A 114 0.91 18.48 -8.57
CA GLY A 114 1.21 19.57 -7.62
C GLY A 114 0.10 19.94 -6.62
N GLN A 115 -1.01 19.23 -6.55
CA GLN A 115 -2.12 19.61 -5.68
C GLN A 115 -2.00 19.03 -4.27
N GLU A 116 -2.01 19.90 -3.25
CA GLU A 116 -1.93 19.52 -1.85
C GLU A 116 -3.13 18.66 -1.41
N GLY A 117 -2.88 17.69 -0.52
CA GLY A 117 -3.89 16.81 0.05
C GLY A 117 -4.18 15.55 -0.77
N GLN A 118 -4.10 14.39 -0.11
CA GLN A 118 -4.36 13.06 -0.67
C GLN A 118 -3.57 12.74 -1.94
N TRP A 119 -2.29 13.13 -1.97
CA TRP A 119 -1.40 12.96 -3.11
C TRP A 119 -1.34 11.51 -3.62
N TRP A 120 -1.49 10.52 -2.73
CA TRP A 120 -1.46 9.09 -3.05
C TRP A 120 -2.58 8.67 -4.00
N LEU A 121 -3.74 9.34 -3.95
CA LEU A 121 -4.88 9.08 -4.86
C LEU A 121 -4.64 9.57 -6.29
N ARG A 122 -3.57 10.34 -6.51
CA ARG A 122 -3.24 10.92 -7.82
C ARG A 122 -1.95 10.32 -8.37
N ARG A 123 -1.69 9.07 -8.02
CA ARG A 123 -0.54 8.31 -8.51
C ARG A 123 -1.01 7.01 -9.15
N VAL A 124 -0.20 6.53 -10.09
CA VAL A 124 -0.42 5.29 -10.83
C VAL A 124 0.84 4.43 -10.69
N PRO A 125 0.74 3.12 -10.39
CA PRO A 125 1.88 2.21 -10.44
C PRO A 125 2.67 2.31 -11.73
N GLN A 126 3.99 2.31 -11.63
CA GLN A 126 4.87 2.26 -12.79
C GLN A 126 4.82 0.90 -13.48
N ARG A 127 4.44 -0.16 -12.77
CA ARG A 127 4.32 -1.52 -13.31
C ARG A 127 2.91 -2.03 -13.05
N LEU A 128 2.23 -2.39 -14.14
CA LEU A 128 0.90 -2.98 -14.11
C LEU A 128 0.97 -4.39 -14.68
N GLU A 129 0.42 -5.35 -13.96
CA GLU A 129 0.23 -6.70 -14.49
C GLU A 129 -1.16 -6.79 -15.10
N ALA A 130 -1.22 -7.02 -16.40
CA ALA A 130 -2.45 -7.17 -17.15
C ALA A 130 -2.72 -8.64 -17.47
N GLU A 131 -3.96 -9.08 -17.25
CA GLU A 131 -4.39 -10.43 -17.66
C GLU A 131 -4.42 -10.61 -19.19
N THR A 132 -4.63 -9.51 -19.93
CA THR A 132 -4.79 -9.54 -21.39
C THR A 132 -4.01 -8.43 -22.06
N ALA A 133 -3.60 -8.66 -23.31
CA ALA A 133 -2.98 -7.64 -24.15
C ALA A 133 -3.97 -6.63 -24.74
N GLN A 134 -5.27 -6.76 -24.42
CA GLN A 134 -6.29 -5.83 -24.87
C GLN A 134 -6.15 -4.51 -24.09
N GLY A 135 -6.08 -3.41 -24.83
CA GLY A 135 -5.96 -2.07 -24.25
C GLY A 135 -7.07 -1.11 -24.68
N SER A 136 -7.22 -0.02 -23.93
CA SER A 136 -8.09 1.11 -24.26
C SER A 136 -7.49 1.98 -25.37
N THR A 137 -8.29 2.92 -25.88
CA THR A 137 -7.83 3.95 -26.84
C THR A 137 -6.71 4.84 -26.29
N HIS A 138 -6.56 4.90 -24.96
CA HIS A 138 -5.52 5.65 -24.27
C HIS A 138 -4.28 4.79 -23.92
N GLY A 139 -4.25 3.52 -24.34
CA GLY A 139 -3.13 2.61 -24.12
C GLY A 139 -3.08 1.98 -22.74
N TRP A 140 -4.16 2.04 -21.96
CA TRP A 140 -4.28 1.36 -20.66
C TRP A 140 -4.75 -0.08 -20.82
N PRO A 141 -4.32 -1.02 -19.97
CA PRO A 141 -4.84 -2.39 -19.98
C PRO A 141 -6.30 -2.42 -19.51
N MET A 142 -6.99 -3.56 -19.75
CA MET A 142 -8.33 -3.80 -19.19
C MET A 142 -8.32 -3.65 -17.66
N GLY A 143 -9.35 -2.98 -17.11
CA GLY A 143 -9.42 -2.63 -15.68
C GLY A 143 -8.76 -1.29 -15.35
N TRP A 144 -7.98 -0.73 -16.29
CA TRP A 144 -7.42 0.62 -16.22
C TRP A 144 -7.97 1.53 -17.33
N ASP A 145 -8.92 1.03 -18.12
CA ASP A 145 -9.57 1.74 -19.23
C ASP A 145 -10.44 2.93 -18.79
N VAL A 146 -10.78 3.01 -17.50
CA VAL A 146 -11.44 4.16 -16.87
C VAL A 146 -10.57 5.43 -16.84
N MET A 147 -9.27 5.30 -17.10
CA MET A 147 -8.34 6.41 -17.11
C MET A 147 -8.55 7.28 -18.36
N THR A 148 -8.87 8.56 -18.12
CA THR A 148 -9.29 9.52 -19.16
C THR A 148 -8.12 10.24 -19.87
N PHE A 149 -6.88 9.90 -19.52
CA PHE A 149 -5.68 10.50 -20.08
C PHE A 149 -4.77 9.42 -20.69
N PRO A 150 -3.90 9.77 -21.67
CA PRO A 150 -2.97 8.82 -22.26
C PRO A 150 -2.05 8.18 -21.21
N LYS A 151 -1.81 6.88 -21.31
CA LYS A 151 -0.88 6.17 -20.43
C LYS A 151 0.52 6.80 -20.52
N PRO A 152 1.14 7.23 -19.41
CA PRO A 152 2.53 7.71 -19.42
C PRO A 152 3.49 6.63 -19.95
N GLU A 153 4.56 7.07 -20.62
CA GLU A 153 5.59 6.17 -21.17
C GLU A 153 6.30 5.38 -20.06
N SER A 154 6.46 5.99 -18.89
CA SER A 154 7.07 5.37 -17.70
C SER A 154 6.20 4.31 -17.02
N VAL A 155 4.97 4.06 -17.52
CA VAL A 155 4.13 2.96 -17.03
C VAL A 155 4.32 1.76 -17.94
N GLU A 156 4.91 0.70 -17.38
CA GLU A 156 5.12 -0.60 -18.00
C GLU A 156 3.92 -1.49 -17.77
N ILE A 157 3.50 -2.19 -18.83
CA ILE A 157 2.45 -3.22 -18.76
C ILE A 157 3.14 -4.56 -18.99
N THR A 158 3.18 -5.38 -17.95
CA THR A 158 3.59 -6.78 -18.03
C THR A 158 2.34 -7.64 -18.15
N HIS A 159 2.47 -8.79 -18.81
CA HIS A 159 1.38 -9.74 -18.94
C HIS A 159 1.72 -10.99 -18.15
N CYS A 160 0.78 -11.46 -17.32
CA CYS A 160 0.93 -12.74 -16.65
C CYS A 160 1.04 -13.84 -17.70
N ASN A 161 2.21 -14.45 -17.83
CA ASN A 161 2.44 -15.49 -18.81
C ASN A 161 1.80 -16.78 -18.25
N ALA A 162 0.62 -17.17 -18.77
CA ALA A 162 -0.11 -18.35 -18.33
C ALA A 162 0.71 -19.67 -18.39
N ALA A 163 1.83 -19.66 -19.13
CA ALA A 163 2.79 -20.77 -19.20
C ALA A 163 3.58 -21.00 -17.89
N GLU A 164 3.84 -19.97 -17.07
CA GLU A 164 4.61 -20.13 -15.82
C GLU A 164 3.75 -20.67 -14.67
N LEU A 165 2.46 -20.35 -14.63
CA LEU A 165 1.50 -20.91 -13.66
C LEU A 165 1.27 -22.42 -13.85
N SER A 166 1.41 -22.93 -15.08
CA SER A 166 1.27 -24.36 -15.38
C SER A 166 2.47 -25.20 -14.93
N ALA A 167 3.65 -24.59 -14.72
CA ALA A 167 4.86 -25.29 -14.31
C ALA A 167 4.94 -25.54 -12.78
N SER A 168 4.25 -24.73 -11.98
CA SER A 168 4.20 -24.87 -10.51
C SER A 168 3.20 -25.92 -10.01
N ILE A 169 2.34 -26.46 -10.88
CA ILE A 169 1.41 -27.57 -10.56
C ILE A 169 1.85 -28.81 -11.35
N SER A 170 2.96 -29.44 -10.94
CA SER A 170 3.26 -30.81 -11.39
C SER A 170 2.43 -31.81 -10.56
N PRO A 171 1.60 -32.68 -11.18
CA PRO A 171 0.93 -33.75 -10.45
C PRO A 171 1.90 -34.91 -10.25
N GLY A 172 2.45 -35.00 -9.04
CA GLY A 172 3.10 -36.21 -8.55
C GLY A 172 2.07 -37.30 -8.29
N MET A 173 1.71 -38.09 -9.30
CA MET A 173 1.02 -39.36 -9.07
C MET A 173 1.47 -40.39 -10.11
N LYS A 174 2.53 -41.13 -9.76
CA LYS A 174 2.89 -42.38 -10.44
C LYS A 174 1.81 -43.41 -10.11
N ALA A 175 1.07 -43.85 -11.13
CA ALA A 175 0.31 -45.09 -11.06
C ALA A 175 1.31 -46.26 -11.07
N THR A 176 1.44 -46.97 -9.95
CA THR A 176 2.01 -48.32 -9.92
C THR A 176 0.86 -49.32 -10.06
N ALA A 177 0.78 -49.95 -11.23
CA ALA A 177 0.09 -51.21 -11.41
C ALA A 177 1.04 -52.35 -11.03
N GLY A 178 0.55 -53.26 -10.20
CA GLY A 178 1.19 -54.52 -9.81
C GLY A 178 0.14 -55.42 -9.21
#